data_AF-A0A941DRZ8-F1
#
_entry.id   AF-A0A941DRZ8-F1
#
_cell.length_a   1.000
_cell.length_b   1.000
_cell.length_c   1.000
_cell.angle_alpha   90.00
_cell.angle_beta   90.00
_cell.angle_gamma   90.00
#
_symmetry.space_group_name_H-M   'P 1'
#
loop_
_entity.id
_entity.type
_entity.pdbx_description
1 polymer ?
#
loop_
_entity_poly.entity_id
_entity_poly.type
_entity_poly.pdbx_seq_one_letter_code
_entity_poly.pdbx_strand_id
1 'polypeptide(L)'
;DLIAHALTQKDGLAIPQIRAEFGDQAISIDGSMDRARMRALVFNDSAAKLRLEAILHPLIRSQTEQAAASATGDYLIFVVPLLFESGNWRQRVDRILV
;
A
#
# COMPACT_ATOMS: atom_id res chain seq x y z
N ASP A 1 0.55 -6.76 2.05
CA ASP A 1 -0.91 -6.82 2.19
C ASP A 1 -1.42 -6.15 3.47
N LEU A 2 -0.95 -6.58 4.66
CA LEU A 2 -1.40 -6.00 5.95
C LEU A 2 -1.15 -4.49 6.10
N ILE A 3 0.06 -4.01 5.77
CA ILE A 3 0.41 -2.57 5.83
C ILE A 3 -0.51 -1.75 4.92
N ALA A 4 -0.69 -2.19 3.67
CA ALA A 4 -1.59 -1.52 2.73
C ALA A 4 -3.05 -1.50 3.23
N HIS A 5 -3.47 -2.57 3.91
CA HIS A 5 -4.78 -2.63 4.55
C HIS A 5 -4.91 -1.59 5.67
N ALA A 6 -3.98 -1.56 6.62
CA ALA A 6 -3.98 -0.59 7.73
C ALA A 6 -3.96 0.87 7.23
N LEU A 7 -3.19 1.17 6.19
CA LEU A 7 -3.10 2.52 5.61
C LEU A 7 -4.43 3.02 5.03
N THR A 8 -5.34 2.11 4.64
CA THR A 8 -6.60 2.41 3.94
C THR A 8 -7.85 2.08 4.75
N GLN A 9 -7.68 1.68 6.02
CA GLN A 9 -8.77 1.58 6.99
C GLN A 9 -9.19 2.97 7.49
N LYS A 10 -10.27 3.03 8.27
CA LYS A 10 -10.67 4.24 8.99
C LYS A 10 -9.47 4.84 9.73
N ASP A 11 -9.30 6.15 9.61
CA ASP A 11 -8.19 6.93 10.19
C ASP A 11 -6.78 6.51 9.69
N GLY A 12 -6.72 5.68 8.65
CA GLY A 12 -5.47 5.27 8.02
C GLY A 12 -4.75 6.44 7.34
N LEU A 13 -3.42 6.41 7.36
CA LEU A 13 -2.57 7.51 6.88
C LEU A 13 -2.80 7.88 5.40
N ALA A 14 -3.31 6.96 4.59
CA ALA A 14 -3.58 7.23 3.18
C ALA A 14 -4.94 7.93 2.95
N ILE A 15 -5.87 7.88 3.91
CA ILE A 15 -7.26 8.37 3.73
C ILE A 15 -7.32 9.85 3.34
N PRO A 16 -6.60 10.80 3.99
CA PRO A 16 -6.67 12.20 3.61
C PRO A 16 -6.19 12.45 2.17
N GLN A 17 -5.11 11.77 1.75
CA GLN A 17 -4.55 11.90 0.41
C GLN A 17 -5.46 11.26 -0.65
N ILE A 18 -6.05 10.09 -0.35
CA ILE A 18 -7.02 9.43 -1.23
C ILE A 18 -8.27 10.31 -1.40
N ARG A 19 -8.78 10.90 -0.32
CA ARG A 19 -9.93 11.81 -0.38
C ARG A 19 -9.62 13.05 -1.21
N ALA A 20 -8.44 13.65 -1.04
CA ALA A 20 -8.01 14.82 -1.80
C ALA A 20 -7.90 14.52 -3.31
N GLU A 21 -7.37 13.36 -3.67
CA GLU A 21 -7.11 12.98 -5.06
C GLU A 21 -8.34 12.43 -5.79
N PHE A 22 -9.17 11.62 -5.11
CA PHE A 22 -10.28 10.89 -5.74
C PHE A 22 -11.68 11.37 -5.29
N GLY A 23 -11.73 12.33 -4.37
CA GLY A 23 -12.95 12.90 -3.80
C GLY A 23 -13.55 12.06 -2.68
N ASP A 24 -14.55 12.63 -1.98
CA ASP A 24 -15.26 11.98 -0.86
C ASP A 24 -15.87 10.63 -1.21
N GLN A 25 -16.29 10.54 -2.46
CA GLN A 25 -16.85 9.36 -3.07
C GLN A 25 -15.90 8.14 -3.05
N ALA A 26 -14.58 8.34 -2.89
CA ALA A 26 -13.59 7.26 -2.73
C ALA A 26 -13.51 6.71 -1.29
N ILE A 27 -14.23 7.33 -0.35
CA ILE A 27 -14.24 6.99 1.06
C ILE A 27 -15.64 6.48 1.45
N SER A 28 -15.65 5.30 2.07
CA SER A 28 -16.85 4.67 2.63
C SER A 28 -17.42 5.48 3.80
N ILE A 29 -18.67 5.19 4.18
CA ILE A 29 -19.35 5.84 5.30
C ILE A 29 -18.61 5.67 6.64
N ASP A 30 -17.88 4.56 6.81
CA ASP A 30 -17.08 4.27 8.00
C ASP A 30 -15.73 5.01 8.04
N GLY A 31 -15.40 5.77 6.99
CA GLY A 31 -14.15 6.51 6.86
C GLY A 31 -12.99 5.72 6.25
N SER A 32 -13.18 4.45 5.89
CA SER A 32 -12.21 3.65 5.15
C SER A 32 -12.27 3.91 3.64
N MET A 33 -11.25 3.48 2.90
CA MET A 33 -11.30 3.55 1.43
C MET A 33 -12.40 2.63 0.89
N ASP A 34 -13.24 3.13 -0.02
CA ASP A 34 -14.18 2.28 -0.77
C ASP A 34 -13.40 1.42 -1.78
N ARG A 35 -13.03 0.22 -1.33
CA ARG A 35 -12.22 -0.73 -2.10
C ARG A 35 -12.92 -1.20 -3.37
N ALA A 36 -14.24 -1.42 -3.34
CA ALA A 36 -14.97 -1.92 -4.49
C ALA A 36 -14.95 -0.87 -5.62
N ARG A 37 -15.23 0.37 -5.25
CA ARG A 37 -15.23 1.49 -6.18
C ARG A 37 -13.84 1.84 -6.67
N MET A 38 -12.86 1.91 -5.78
CA MET A 38 -11.47 2.18 -6.17
C MET A 38 -10.93 1.08 -7.07
N ARG A 39 -11.25 -0.21 -6.82
CA ARG A 39 -10.91 -1.31 -7.72
C ARG A 39 -11.52 -1.13 -9.10
N ALA A 40 -12.81 -0.80 -9.18
CA ALA A 40 -13.48 -0.57 -10.47
C ALA A 40 -12.84 0.61 -11.24
N LEU A 41 -12.48 1.69 -10.54
CA LEU A 41 -11.81 2.84 -11.13
C LEU A 41 -10.43 2.48 -11.69
N VAL A 42 -9.53 1.92 -10.86
CA VAL A 42 -8.15 1.63 -11.28
C VAL A 42 -8.03 0.48 -12.26
N PHE A 43 -9.08 -0.34 -12.40
CA PHE A 43 -9.16 -1.37 -13.43
C PHE A 43 -9.46 -0.77 -14.81
N ASN A 44 -10.25 0.30 -14.87
CA ASN A 44 -10.67 0.93 -16.12
C ASN A 44 -9.84 2.18 -16.49
N ASP A 45 -9.07 2.74 -15.55
CA ASP A 45 -8.24 3.92 -15.74
C ASP A 45 -6.82 3.68 -15.19
N SER A 46 -5.86 3.52 -16.11
CA SER A 46 -4.45 3.33 -15.78
C SER A 46 -3.81 4.58 -15.17
N ALA A 47 -4.29 5.78 -15.51
CA ALA A 47 -3.81 7.01 -14.89
C ALA A 47 -4.31 7.10 -13.44
N ALA A 48 -5.57 6.74 -13.16
CA ALA A 48 -6.07 6.64 -11.79
C ALA A 48 -5.29 5.60 -10.96
N LYS A 49 -4.94 4.46 -11.57
CA LYS A 49 -4.08 3.46 -10.93
C LYS A 49 -2.74 4.06 -10.51
N LEU A 50 -2.05 4.76 -11.41
CA LEU A 50 -0.76 5.40 -11.11
C LEU A 50 -0.87 6.45 -10.00
N ARG A 51 -1.94 7.25 -9.98
CA ARG A 51 -2.17 8.25 -8.91
C ARG A 51 -2.41 7.59 -7.56
N LEU A 52 -3.15 6.48 -7.52
CA LEU A 52 -3.35 5.72 -6.28
C LEU A 52 -2.05 5.07 -5.80
N GLU A 53 -1.27 4.50 -6.71
CA GLU A 53 0.04 3.91 -6.40
C GLU A 53 1.04 4.96 -5.90
N ALA A 54 1.02 6.17 -6.46
CA ALA A 54 1.87 7.29 -6.02
C ALA A 54 1.57 7.73 -4.57
N ILE A 55 0.33 7.56 -4.12
CA ILE A 55 -0.06 7.79 -2.72
C ILE A 55 0.38 6.61 -1.84
N LEU A 56 0.06 5.38 -2.25
CA LEU A 56 0.23 4.21 -1.41
C LEU A 56 1.69 3.74 -1.29
N HIS A 57 2.46 3.73 -2.37
CA HIS A 57 3.80 3.13 -2.36
C HIS A 57 4.78 3.82 -1.41
N PRO A 58 4.87 5.17 -1.32
CA PRO A 58 5.72 5.83 -0.33
C PRO A 58 5.32 5.49 1.11
N LEU A 59 4.01 5.46 1.40
CA LEU A 59 3.50 5.13 2.72
C LEU A 59 3.78 3.67 3.10
N ILE A 60 3.53 2.73 2.18
CA ILE A 60 3.83 1.31 2.39
C ILE A 60 5.32 1.13 2.64
N ARG A 61 6.18 1.79 1.87
CA ARG A 61 7.63 1.72 2.05
C ARG A 61 8.05 2.22 3.43
N SER A 62 7.58 3.41 3.83
CA SER A 62 7.90 3.99 5.13
C SER A 62 7.45 3.09 6.28
N GLN A 63 6.22 2.59 6.25
CA GLN A 63 5.71 1.68 7.28
C GLN A 63 6.45 0.35 7.30
N THR A 64 6.86 -0.17 6.13
CA THR A 64 7.66 -1.39 6.04
C THR A 64 9.04 -1.20 6.66
N GLU A 65 9.69 -0.07 6.39
CA GLU A 65 10.99 0.28 6.97
C GLU A 65 10.90 0.49 8.48
N GLN A 66 9.84 1.14 8.97
CA GLN A 66 9.58 1.31 10.41
C GLN A 66 9.38 -0.04 11.10
N ALA A 67 8.53 -0.91 10.54
CA ALA A 67 8.30 -2.25 11.08
C ALA A 67 9.58 -3.07 11.11
N ALA A 68 10.38 -3.03 10.03
CA ALA A 68 11.67 -3.71 9.95
C ALA A 68 12.67 -3.22 11.00
N ALA A 69 12.75 -1.91 11.23
CA ALA A 69 13.65 -1.33 12.23
C ALA A 69 13.26 -1.69 13.67
N SER A 70 11.98 -1.93 13.93
CA SER A 70 11.46 -2.31 15.25
C SER A 70 11.43 -3.81 15.52
N ALA A 71 11.63 -4.63 14.49
CA ALA A 71 11.52 -6.07 14.60
C ALA A 71 12.70 -6.67 15.36
N THR A 72 12.43 -7.70 16.15
CA THR A 72 13.42 -8.43 16.92
C THR A 72 13.53 -9.86 16.38
N GLY A 73 14.76 -10.39 16.32
CA GLY A 73 15.05 -11.72 15.81
C GLY A 73 16.32 -11.74 14.95
N ASP A 74 16.76 -12.95 14.59
CA ASP A 74 18.01 -13.14 13.82
C ASP A 74 17.88 -12.71 12.35
N TYR A 75 16.65 -12.67 11.81
CA TYR A 75 16.37 -12.26 10.44
C TYR A 75 14.93 -11.75 10.26
N LEU A 76 14.69 -11.05 9.15
CA LEU A 76 13.39 -10.51 8.75
C LEU A 76 12.83 -11.27 7.54
N ILE A 77 11.52 -11.50 7.51
CA ILE A 77 10.81 -12.01 6.34
C ILE A 77 9.86 -10.92 5.83
N PHE A 78 10.08 -10.48 4.59
CA PHE A 78 9.14 -9.61 3.87
C PHE A 78 8.21 -10.45 3.00
N VAL A 79 6.91 -10.45 3.31
CA VAL A 79 5.88 -11.11 2.49
C VAL A 79 5.36 -10.12 1.44
N VAL A 80 5.83 -10.27 0.21
CA VAL A 80 5.53 -9.34 -0.90
C VAL A 80 4.75 -10.10 -1.98
N PRO A 81 3.42 -9.86 -2.11
CA PRO A 81 2.67 -10.34 -3.26
C PRO A 81 3.27 -9.73 -4.54
N LEU A 82 3.41 -10.54 -5.60
CA LEU A 82 3.99 -10.08 -6.88
C LEU A 82 5.40 -9.50 -6.70
N LEU A 83 6.27 -10.26 -6.02
CA LEU A 83 7.64 -9.84 -5.67
C LEU A 83 8.44 -9.34 -6.89
N PHE A 84 8.29 -10.00 -8.03
CA PHE A 84 9.07 -9.71 -9.24
C PHE A 84 8.57 -8.48 -9.99
N GLU A 85 7.29 -8.18 -9.86
CA GLU A 85 6.63 -6.99 -10.40
C GLU A 85 6.85 -5.77 -9.49
N SER A 86 7.04 -6.02 -8.20
CA SER A 86 7.16 -5.00 -7.16
C SER A 86 8.57 -4.39 -7.06
N GLY A 87 9.06 -3.73 -8.10
CA GLY A 87 10.31 -2.97 -8.04
C GLY A 87 11.55 -3.82 -7.74
N ASN A 88 12.54 -3.26 -7.03
CA ASN A 88 13.90 -3.82 -6.96
C ASN A 88 14.23 -4.54 -5.64
N TRP A 89 13.37 -5.48 -5.21
CA TRP A 89 13.56 -6.21 -3.94
C TRP A 89 14.86 -7.00 -3.86
N ARG A 90 15.41 -7.46 -4.99
CA ARG A 90 16.72 -8.14 -5.02
C ARG A 90 17.85 -7.34 -4.38
N GLN A 91 17.77 -6.00 -4.39
CA GLN A 91 18.77 -5.14 -3.77
C GLN A 91 18.51 -4.89 -2.27
N ARG A 92 17.39 -5.36 -1.73
CA ARG A 92 16.91 -5.05 -0.39
C ARG A 92 16.91 -6.25 0.56
N VAL A 93 17.15 -7.45 0.05
CA VAL A 93 17.11 -8.70 0.82
C VAL A 93 18.31 -9.57 0.50
N ASP A 94 18.81 -10.31 1.50
CA ASP A 94 19.94 -11.23 1.32
C ASP A 94 19.54 -12.50 0.56
N ARG A 95 18.26 -12.89 0.64
CA ARG A 95 17.71 -14.10 0.00
C ARG A 95 16.27 -13.90 -0.46
N ILE A 96 15.92 -14.61 -1.53
CA ILE A 96 14.54 -14.75 -2.02
C ILE A 96 14.13 -16.21 -1.84
N LEU A 97 12.95 -16.42 -1.25
CA LEU A 97 12.28 -17.70 -1.12
C LEU A 97 10.97 -17.64 -1.93
N VAL A 98 10.77 -18.59 -2.84
CA VAL A 98 9.56 -18.76 -3.67
C VAL A 98 9.03 -20.18 -3.56
#